data_AF-A0A1B7U783-F1
#
_entry.id   AF-A0A1B7U783-F1
#
_cell.length_a   1.000
_cell.length_b   1.000
_cell.length_c   1.000
_cell.angle_alpha   90.00
_cell.angle_beta   90.00
_cell.angle_gamma   90.00
#
_symmetry.space_group_name_H-M   'P 1'
#
loop_
_entity.id
_entity.type
_entity.pdbx_description
1 polymer ?
#
loop_
_entity_poly.entity_id
_entity_poly.type
_entity_poly.pdbx_seq_one_letter_code
_entity_poly.pdbx_strand_id
1 'polypeptide(L)'
;MVATWMIMVLLTVTGAGAYLGSAVVARHRAQAVADLAALAAAARLSSGPDAACASAAGVSRRMRVDDIRCVVEGLDVVVTARVAVAYGGVASAAARAGPVTGEFD
;
A
#
# COMPACT_ATOMS: atom_id res chain seq x y z
N MET A 1 -44.53 -11.60 1.63
CA MET A 1 -43.99 -10.27 1.25
C MET A 1 -43.00 -9.71 2.26
N VAL A 2 -43.36 -9.58 3.55
CA VAL A 2 -42.44 -9.02 4.58
C VAL A 2 -41.11 -9.77 4.69
N ALA A 3 -41.13 -11.11 4.69
CA ALA A 3 -39.91 -11.91 4.71
C ALA A 3 -38.98 -11.62 3.53
N THR A 4 -39.55 -11.42 2.33
CA THR A 4 -38.78 -11.08 1.12
C THR A 4 -38.08 -9.74 1.26
N TRP A 5 -38.78 -8.73 1.79
CA TRP A 5 -38.21 -7.41 2.08
C TRP A 5 -37.09 -7.48 3.12
N MET A 6 -37.29 -8.23 4.21
CA MET A 6 -36.27 -8.45 5.25
C MET A 6 -35.00 -9.08 4.68
N ILE A 7 -35.15 -10.12 3.84
CA ILE A 7 -34.02 -10.79 3.19
C ILE A 7 -33.29 -9.81 2.26
N MET A 8 -34.01 -9.02 1.48
CA MET A 8 -33.40 -8.04 0.58
C MET A 8 -32.62 -6.97 1.36
N VAL A 9 -33.17 -6.45 2.46
CA VAL A 9 -32.46 -5.50 3.34
C VAL A 9 -31.21 -6.14 3.94
N LEU A 10 -31.29 -7.35 4.47
CA LEU A 10 -30.12 -8.06 5.01
C LEU A 10 -29.02 -8.24 3.96
N LEU A 11 -29.36 -8.74 2.77
CA LEU A 11 -28.40 -8.94 1.69
C LEU A 11 -27.74 -7.63 1.23
N THR A 12 -28.52 -6.55 1.12
CA THR A 12 -27.99 -5.23 0.73
C THR A 12 -27.05 -4.65 1.78
N VAL A 13 -27.40 -4.70 3.06
CA VAL A 13 -26.56 -4.20 4.16
C VAL A 13 -25.28 -5.03 4.28
N THR A 14 -25.38 -6.36 4.24
CA THR A 14 -24.21 -7.24 4.29
C THR A 14 -23.31 -7.05 3.08
N GLY A 15 -23.87 -6.93 1.87
CA GLY A 15 -23.13 -6.66 0.65
C GLY A 15 -22.40 -5.32 0.69
N ALA A 16 -23.09 -4.25 1.12
CA ALA A 16 -22.49 -2.93 1.28
C ALA A 16 -21.38 -2.92 2.32
N GLY A 17 -21.59 -3.59 3.46
CA GLY A 17 -20.56 -3.75 4.50
C GLY A 17 -19.33 -4.51 4.01
N ALA A 18 -19.53 -5.61 3.28
CA ALA A 18 -18.44 -6.39 2.69
C ALA A 18 -17.63 -5.57 1.66
N TYR A 19 -18.32 -4.77 0.83
CA TYR A 19 -17.69 -3.88 -0.13
C TYR A 19 -16.84 -2.81 0.57
N LEU A 20 -17.42 -2.08 1.52
CA LEU A 20 -16.70 -1.05 2.29
C LEU A 20 -15.51 -1.64 3.06
N GLY A 21 -15.71 -2.79 3.70
CA GLY A 21 -14.65 -3.50 4.42
C GLY A 21 -13.48 -3.87 3.51
N SER A 22 -13.77 -4.36 2.30
CA SER A 22 -12.73 -4.71 1.32
C SER A 22 -11.91 -3.49 0.88
N ALA A 23 -12.55 -2.35 0.67
CA ALA A 23 -11.89 -1.11 0.25
C ALA A 23 -10.98 -0.57 1.34
N VAL A 24 -11.44 -0.58 2.60
CA VAL A 24 -10.65 -0.15 3.76
C VAL A 24 -9.44 -1.05 3.98
N VAL A 25 -9.62 -2.37 3.91
CA VAL A 25 -8.52 -3.33 4.06
C VAL A 25 -7.48 -3.17 2.94
N ALA A 26 -7.92 -2.98 1.69
CA ALA A 26 -7.02 -2.75 0.58
C ALA A 26 -6.18 -1.48 0.76
N ARG A 27 -6.80 -0.39 1.26
CA ARG A 27 -6.12 0.88 1.52
C ARG A 27 -5.09 0.76 2.65
N HIS A 28 -5.46 0.15 3.78
CA HIS A 28 -4.53 -0.08 4.89
C HIS A 28 -3.37 -0.98 4.48
N ARG A 29 -3.62 -2.02 3.68
CA ARG A 29 -2.54 -2.85 3.13
C ARG A 29 -1.62 -2.06 2.21
N ALA A 30 -2.16 -1.21 1.33
CA ALA A 30 -1.35 -0.38 0.45
C ALA A 30 -0.45 0.56 1.24
N GLN A 31 -0.96 1.21 2.30
CA GLN A 31 -0.16 2.07 3.18
C GLN A 31 0.94 1.28 3.90
N ALA A 32 0.60 0.17 4.57
CA ALA A 32 1.57 -0.63 5.29
C ALA A 32 2.72 -1.16 4.40
N VAL A 33 2.40 -1.52 3.15
CA VAL A 33 3.40 -1.95 2.16
C VAL A 33 4.28 -0.79 1.74
N ALA A 34 3.70 0.37 1.44
CA ALA A 34 4.46 1.55 1.05
C ALA A 34 5.44 1.97 2.15
N ASP A 35 5.01 2.02 3.41
CA ASP A 35 5.84 2.41 4.54
C ASP A 35 7.02 1.45 4.78
N LEU A 36 6.75 0.13 4.80
CA LEU A 36 7.80 -0.87 5.02
C LEU A 36 8.77 -0.94 3.84
N ALA A 37 8.28 -0.79 2.61
CA ALA A 37 9.13 -0.78 1.42
C ALA A 37 9.99 0.49 1.36
N ALA A 38 9.44 1.66 1.74
CA ALA A 38 10.19 2.91 1.80
C ALA A 38 11.32 2.84 2.84
N LEU A 39 11.05 2.33 4.05
CA LEU A 39 12.07 2.13 5.08
C LEU A 39 13.14 1.12 4.65
N ALA A 40 12.75 0.02 4.00
CA ALA A 40 13.68 -0.99 3.51
C ALA A 40 14.58 -0.46 2.38
N ALA A 41 14.07 0.44 1.54
CA ALA A 41 14.85 1.12 0.53
C ALA A 41 15.80 2.16 1.13
N ALA A 42 15.31 2.98 2.07
CA ALA A 42 16.13 3.96 2.78
C ALA A 42 17.32 3.29 3.50
N ALA A 43 17.10 2.12 4.12
CA ALA A 43 18.17 1.35 4.77
C ALA A 43 19.27 0.84 3.81
N ARG A 44 18.96 0.74 2.51
CA ARG A 44 19.88 0.26 1.47
C ARG A 44 20.37 1.37 0.53
N LEU A 45 20.02 2.62 0.80
CA LEU A 45 20.33 3.75 -0.07
C LEU A 45 21.84 4.00 -0.22
N SER A 46 22.63 3.71 0.82
CA SER A 46 24.09 3.77 0.78
C SER A 46 24.74 2.77 -0.17
N SER A 47 24.02 1.70 -0.54
CA SER A 47 24.46 0.70 -1.53
C SER A 47 24.08 1.07 -2.96
N GLY A 48 23.45 2.23 -3.17
CA GLY A 48 23.00 2.73 -4.47
C GLY A 48 21.48 2.61 -4.70
N PRO A 49 20.95 3.34 -5.70
CA PRO A 49 19.50 3.42 -5.96
C PRO A 49 18.90 2.07 -6.39
N ASP A 50 19.63 1.28 -7.16
CA ASP A 50 19.17 -0.04 -7.61
C ASP A 50 19.02 -1.02 -6.45
N ALA A 51 19.98 -1.02 -5.52
CA ALA A 51 19.93 -1.85 -4.31
C ALA A 51 18.78 -1.43 -3.38
N ALA A 52 18.51 -0.13 -3.27
CA ALA A 52 17.38 0.42 -2.54
C ALA A 52 16.04 -0.07 -3.11
N CYS A 53 15.83 0.07 -4.42
CA CYS A 53 14.60 -0.38 -5.06
C CYS A 53 14.45 -1.91 -5.09
N ALA A 54 15.55 -2.66 -5.20
CA ALA A 54 15.52 -4.12 -5.05
C ALA A 54 15.07 -4.56 -3.65
N SER A 55 15.49 -3.84 -2.60
CA SER A 55 15.08 -4.07 -1.22
C SER A 55 13.58 -3.81 -1.02
N ALA A 56 13.07 -2.66 -1.51
CA ALA A 56 11.64 -2.36 -1.53
C ALA A 56 10.83 -3.46 -2.22
N ALA A 57 11.24 -3.89 -3.40
CA ALA A 57 10.60 -4.96 -4.15
C ALA A 57 10.61 -6.30 -3.40
N GLY A 58 11.69 -6.60 -2.66
CA GLY A 58 11.77 -7.77 -1.79
C GLY A 58 10.72 -7.75 -0.68
N VAL A 59 10.50 -6.61 -0.04
CA VAL A 59 9.48 -6.45 1.00
C VAL A 59 8.07 -6.55 0.43
N SER A 60 7.79 -5.87 -0.68
CA SER A 60 6.46 -5.87 -1.30
C SER A 60 6.04 -7.26 -1.77
N ARG A 61 6.97 -8.05 -2.34
CA ARG A 61 6.72 -9.48 -2.66
C ARG A 61 6.36 -10.31 -1.43
N ARG A 62 7.03 -10.10 -0.29
CA ARG A 62 6.68 -10.79 0.98
C ARG A 62 5.27 -10.42 1.46
N MET A 63 4.81 -9.21 1.15
CA MET A 63 3.45 -8.75 1.44
C MET A 63 2.42 -9.14 0.36
N ARG A 64 2.84 -9.89 -0.68
CA ARG A 64 2.03 -10.28 -1.84
C ARG A 64 1.48 -9.08 -2.62
N VAL A 65 2.30 -8.04 -2.75
CA VAL A 65 2.02 -6.87 -3.58
C VAL A 65 3.12 -6.77 -4.63
N ASP A 66 2.76 -7.08 -5.87
CA ASP A 66 3.71 -7.08 -6.99
C ASP A 66 3.73 -5.74 -7.74
N ASP A 67 2.68 -4.93 -7.59
CA ASP A 67 2.54 -3.63 -8.25
C ASP A 67 3.05 -2.50 -7.35
N ILE A 68 4.36 -2.26 -7.46
CA ILE A 68 5.02 -1.15 -6.78
C ILE A 68 5.82 -0.29 -7.75
N ARG A 69 5.94 1.00 -7.43
CA ARG A 69 6.83 1.95 -8.10
C ARG A 69 7.79 2.53 -7.07
N CYS A 70 9.08 2.37 -7.31
CA CYS A 70 10.15 2.94 -6.50
C CYS A 70 10.82 4.06 -7.27
N VAL A 71 10.94 5.23 -6.66
CA VAL A 71 11.65 6.39 -7.21
C VAL A 71 12.62 6.89 -6.14
N VAL A 72 13.88 7.07 -6.52
CA VAL A 72 14.93 7.61 -5.65
C VAL A 72 15.25 9.02 -6.13
N GLU A 73 15.12 10.01 -5.24
CA GLU A 73 15.40 11.41 -5.48
C GLU A 73 16.47 11.88 -4.49
N GLY A 74 17.74 11.87 -4.92
CA GLY A 74 18.87 12.21 -4.04
C GLY A 74 19.02 11.22 -2.88
N LEU A 75 18.72 11.68 -1.66
CA LEU A 75 18.72 10.86 -0.44
C LEU A 75 17.32 10.42 0.02
N ASP A 76 16.30 10.70 -0.78
CA ASP A 76 14.93 10.29 -0.53
C ASP A 76 14.50 9.14 -1.41
N VAL A 77 13.69 8.24 -0.86
CA VAL A 77 13.01 7.19 -1.60
C VAL A 77 11.51 7.32 -1.44
N VAL A 78 10.80 7.39 -2.56
CA VAL A 78 9.35 7.36 -2.63
C VAL A 78 8.92 6.01 -3.17
N VAL A 79 8.17 5.25 -2.37
CA VAL A 79 7.58 3.98 -2.80
C VAL A 79 6.07 4.14 -2.88
N THR A 80 5.52 3.84 -4.06
CA THR A 80 4.08 3.78 -4.30
C THR A 80 3.66 2.31 -4.45
N ALA A 81 2.70 1.87 -3.65
CA ALA A 81 2.14 0.53 -3.71
C ALA A 81 0.69 0.58 -4.21
N ARG A 82 0.35 -0.31 -5.15
CA ARG A 82 -1.01 -0.51 -5.66
C ARG A 82 -1.52 -1.89 -5.29
N VAL A 83 -2.69 -1.93 -4.69
CA VAL A 83 -3.35 -3.16 -4.19
C VAL A 83 -4.73 -3.27 -4.82
N ALA A 84 -5.01 -4.42 -5.43
CA ALA A 84 -6.32 -4.70 -6.00
C ALA A 84 -7.38 -4.83 -4.89
N VAL A 85 -8.55 -4.22 -5.10
CA VAL A 85 -9.70 -4.35 -4.20
C VAL A 85 -10.53 -5.55 -4.65
N ALA A 86 -10.88 -6.44 -3.72
CA ALA A 86 -11.53 -7.73 -4.03
C ALA A 86 -12.84 -7.59 -4.83
N TYR A 87 -13.57 -6.48 -4.68
CA TYR A 87 -14.83 -6.21 -5.37
C TYR A 87 -14.72 -5.16 -6.48
N GLY A 88 -13.50 -4.90 -6.98
CA GLY A 88 -13.22 -4.01 -8.10
C GLY A 88 -12.52 -2.71 -7.70
N GLY A 89 -11.60 -2.25 -8.56
CA GLY A 89 -10.78 -1.06 -8.34
C GLY A 89 -9.37 -1.36 -7.82
N VAL A 90 -8.57 -0.31 -7.72
CA VAL A 90 -7.17 -0.37 -7.24
C VAL A 90 -6.99 0.69 -6.17
N ALA A 91 -6.55 0.28 -4.98
CA ALA A 91 -6.13 1.19 -3.93
C ALA A 91 -4.64 1.51 -4.13
N SER A 92 -4.30 2.80 -4.16
CA SER A 92 -2.91 3.26 -4.27
C SER A 92 -2.52 4.03 -3.01
N ALA A 93 -1.32 3.80 -2.52
CA ALA A 93 -0.71 4.57 -1.43
C ALA A 93 0.76 4.84 -1.75
N ALA A 94 1.28 5.98 -1.32
CA ALA A 94 2.68 6.34 -1.46
C ALA A 94 3.27 6.73 -0.10
N ALA A 95 4.51 6.33 0.14
CA ALA A 95 5.28 6.68 1.32
C ALA A 95 6.68 7.16 0.89
N ARG A 96 7.17 8.21 1.57
CA ARG A 96 8.51 8.76 1.38
C ARG A 96 9.35 8.46 2.62
N ALA A 97 10.57 7.97 2.42
CA ALA A 97 11.57 7.81 3.46
C ALA A 97 12.89 8.41 3.01
N GLY A 98 13.43 9.32 3.81
CA GLY A 98 14.72 9.96 3.61
C GLY A 98 15.24 10.49 4.94
N PRO A 99 16.49 10.97 4.99
CA PRO A 99 17.05 11.53 6.21
C PRO A 99 16.17 12.68 6.70
N VAL A 100 15.89 12.71 8.00
CA VAL A 100 15.49 13.96 8.66
C VAL A 100 16.65 14.91 8.38
N THR A 101 16.39 15.96 7.61
CA THR A 101 17.34 17.06 7.43
C THR A 101 17.58 17.66 8.81
N GLY A 102 18.52 17.10 9.55
CA GLY A 102 19.35 17.92 10.39
C GLY A 102 20.09 18.82 9.43
N GLU A 103 19.92 20.12 9.61
CA GLU A 103 20.92 21.09 9.20
C GLU A 103 22.29 20.49 9.57
N PHE A 104 23.05 20.02 8.58
CA PHE A 104 24.47 19.78 8.74
C PHE A 104 25.14 21.03 8.20
N ASP A 105 25.21 22.03 9.09
CA ASP A 105 26.25 23.07 9.05
C ASP A 105 27.54 22.50 9.67
#